data_AF-A0A023D2H1-F1
#
_entry.id   AF-A0A023D2H1-F1
#
_cell.length_a   1.000
_cell.length_b   1.000
_cell.length_c   1.000
_cell.angle_alpha   90.00
_cell.angle_beta   90.00
_cell.angle_gamma   90.00
#
_symmetry.space_group_name_H-M   'P 1'
#
loop_
_entity.id
_entity.type
_entity.pdbx_description
1 polymer ?
#
loop_
_entity_poly.entity_id
_entity_poly.type
_entity_poly.pdbx_seq_one_letter_code
_entity_poly.pdbx_strand_id
1 'polypeptide(L)'
;MAGALAVALALAGCESSARQDPLFVRGASAAVIMPSMAGRADQAELNAAANAGIVSSPVAYEEPPTPSYSDRPLSENIAASLELADYAHALEQAGLMRLLRRAGPYTVFAIPNQPLEKLSHQASDGLRGTVGQAQLRRILAYTIVPGRWDNAALTRKMARSHSSSLSLKTVDGVPLTVRWDAPGKQFVLVGPSGRTNRLWLAGAPQSNGVLYFTQGVLTPDGPA
;
A
#
# COMPACT_ATOMS: atom_id res chain seq x y z
N MET A 1 10.91 2.27 -60.41
CA MET A 1 11.82 2.52 -59.26
C MET A 1 10.99 3.20 -58.19
N ALA A 2 10.93 2.56 -57.03
CA ALA A 2 10.11 2.93 -55.89
C ALA A 2 10.83 3.93 -54.96
N GLY A 3 10.04 4.66 -54.18
CA GLY A 3 10.41 5.24 -52.89
C GLY A 3 10.43 6.77 -52.87
N ALA A 4 9.97 7.45 -51.82
CA ALA A 4 9.17 7.09 -50.66
C ALA A 4 8.69 8.43 -50.05
N LEU A 5 7.39 8.57 -49.81
CA LEU A 5 6.80 9.75 -49.15
C LEU A 5 6.95 9.57 -47.64
N ALA A 6 7.80 10.36 -46.98
CA ALA A 6 7.98 10.33 -45.54
C ALA A 6 6.90 11.17 -44.84
N VAL A 7 5.89 10.50 -44.28
CA VAL A 7 4.89 11.10 -43.39
C VAL A 7 5.47 11.12 -41.97
N ALA A 8 5.72 12.31 -41.42
CA ALA A 8 6.10 12.49 -40.03
C ALA A 8 4.86 12.33 -39.13
N LEU A 9 4.74 11.18 -38.46
CA LEU A 9 3.78 11.00 -37.37
C LEU A 9 4.29 11.73 -36.12
N ALA A 10 3.59 12.81 -35.74
CA ALA A 10 3.72 13.40 -34.41
C ALA A 10 3.07 12.46 -33.38
N LEU A 11 3.90 11.85 -32.53
CA LEU A 11 3.45 11.10 -31.35
C LEU A 11 2.95 12.09 -30.28
N ALA A 12 1.68 12.49 -30.38
CA ALA A 12 0.96 13.04 -29.25
C ALA A 12 0.69 11.88 -28.27
N GLY A 13 1.43 11.85 -27.15
CA GLY A 13 1.16 10.95 -26.05
C GLY A 13 -0.22 11.25 -25.47
N CYS A 14 -1.21 10.42 -25.80
CA CYS A 14 -2.50 10.41 -25.12
C CYS A 14 -2.34 9.87 -23.69
N GLU A 15 -1.98 10.73 -22.74
CA GLU A 15 -2.25 10.46 -21.32
C GLU A 15 -3.77 10.59 -21.11
N SER A 16 -4.47 9.49 -20.81
CA SER A 16 -5.91 9.53 -20.59
C SER A 16 -6.22 10.16 -19.22
N SER A 17 -6.92 11.30 -19.22
CA SER A 17 -7.47 11.96 -18.03
C SER A 17 -8.72 11.25 -17.45
N ALA A 18 -9.03 10.04 -17.90
CA ALA A 18 -10.25 9.34 -17.49
C ALA A 18 -10.19 8.97 -16.01
N ARG A 19 -11.08 9.55 -15.20
CA ARG A 19 -11.40 9.00 -13.88
C ARG A 19 -12.06 7.64 -14.07
N GLN A 20 -11.75 6.68 -13.20
CA GLN A 20 -12.35 5.36 -13.26
C GLN A 20 -13.82 5.47 -12.84
N ASP A 21 -14.71 5.30 -13.82
CA ASP A 21 -16.15 5.22 -13.59
C ASP A 21 -16.48 3.81 -13.11
N PRO A 22 -16.92 3.61 -11.85
CA PRO A 22 -17.13 2.29 -11.26
C PRO A 22 -18.24 1.49 -11.96
N LEU A 23 -19.07 2.12 -12.80
CA LEU A 23 -20.23 1.49 -13.45
C LEU A 23 -19.89 0.63 -14.68
N PHE A 24 -18.68 0.71 -15.23
CA PHE A 24 -18.29 -0.04 -16.43
C PHE A 24 -17.44 -1.29 -16.16
N VAL A 25 -17.10 -1.58 -14.91
CA VAL A 25 -16.39 -2.82 -14.55
C VAL A 25 -17.43 -3.85 -14.11
N ARG A 26 -17.40 -5.06 -14.68
CA ARG A 26 -18.21 -6.18 -14.16
C ARG A 26 -17.81 -6.40 -12.70
N GLY A 27 -18.79 -6.30 -11.79
CA GLY A 27 -18.57 -6.49 -10.36
C GLY A 27 -17.84 -7.80 -10.08
N ALA A 28 -16.67 -7.73 -9.43
CA ALA A 28 -15.91 -8.89 -9.02
C ALA A 28 -16.42 -9.40 -7.67
N SER A 29 -16.82 -10.66 -7.58
CA SER A 29 -17.15 -11.33 -6.31
C SER A 29 -15.91 -11.77 -5.52
N ALA A 30 -14.72 -11.64 -6.11
CA ALA A 30 -13.45 -11.89 -5.42
C ALA A 30 -13.07 -10.71 -4.52
N ALA A 31 -13.31 -10.88 -3.22
CA ALA A 31 -12.85 -9.98 -2.17
C ALA A 31 -11.72 -10.63 -1.36
N VAL A 32 -10.73 -9.84 -1.00
CA VAL A 32 -9.72 -10.21 0.01
C VAL A 32 -10.08 -9.51 1.30
N ILE A 33 -10.24 -10.24 2.39
CA ILE A 33 -10.52 -9.63 3.69
C ILE A 33 -9.26 -8.90 4.16
N MET A 34 -9.38 -7.59 4.35
CA MET A 34 -8.31 -6.78 4.92
C MET A 34 -8.14 -7.15 6.39
N PRO A 35 -6.90 -7.26 6.88
CA PRO A 35 -6.69 -7.62 8.27
C PRO A 35 -6.97 -6.42 9.17
N SER A 36 -7.51 -6.66 10.38
CA SER A 36 -7.78 -5.62 11.38
C SER A 36 -7.05 -5.88 12.70
N MET A 37 -6.65 -4.80 13.37
CA MET A 37 -5.84 -4.85 14.58
C MET A 37 -6.73 -5.11 15.79
N ALA A 38 -7.99 -4.69 15.77
CA ALA A 38 -8.95 -5.10 16.79
C ALA A 38 -9.21 -6.61 16.75
N GLY A 39 -9.17 -7.23 15.56
CA GLY A 39 -9.19 -8.69 15.39
C GLY A 39 -7.86 -9.40 15.74
N ARG A 40 -6.85 -8.66 16.20
CA ARG A 40 -5.53 -9.19 16.59
C ARG A 40 -5.35 -9.33 18.11
N ALA A 41 -6.32 -8.89 18.92
CA ALA A 41 -6.56 -9.61 20.16
C ALA A 41 -6.89 -11.04 19.72
N ASP A 42 -6.07 -12.01 20.13
CA ASP A 42 -6.21 -13.40 19.69
C ASP A 42 -7.69 -13.74 19.78
N GLN A 43 -8.37 -14.09 18.68
CA GLN A 43 -9.79 -14.45 18.75
C GLN A 43 -9.98 -15.54 19.82
N ALA A 44 -8.96 -16.38 20.03
CA ALA A 44 -8.86 -17.33 21.13
C ALA A 44 -8.84 -16.67 22.53
N GLU A 45 -8.14 -15.56 22.72
CA GLU A 45 -8.05 -14.78 23.96
C GLU A 45 -9.32 -13.96 24.21
N LEU A 46 -9.93 -13.39 23.17
CA LEU A 46 -11.26 -12.77 23.23
C LEU A 46 -12.34 -13.80 23.57
N ASN A 47 -12.31 -14.98 22.92
CA ASN A 47 -13.21 -16.09 23.22
C ASN A 47 -12.97 -16.65 24.64
N ALA A 48 -11.72 -16.70 25.10
CA ALA A 48 -11.38 -17.10 26.47
C ALA A 48 -11.88 -16.07 27.50
N ALA A 49 -11.73 -14.77 27.22
CA ALA A 49 -12.25 -13.69 28.05
C ALA A 49 -13.79 -13.70 28.09
N ALA A 50 -14.44 -13.96 26.95
CA ALA A 50 -15.89 -14.14 26.84
C ALA A 50 -16.37 -15.34 27.68
N ASN A 51 -15.70 -16.50 27.54
CA ASN A 51 -15.99 -17.71 28.31
C ASN A 51 -15.69 -17.53 29.82
N ALA A 52 -14.75 -16.64 30.17
CA ALA A 52 -14.44 -16.27 31.55
C ALA A 52 -15.38 -15.20 32.13
N GLY A 53 -16.40 -14.75 31.38
CA GLY A 53 -17.36 -13.75 31.83
C GLY A 53 -16.79 -12.32 31.94
N ILE A 54 -15.63 -12.06 31.33
CA ILE A 54 -15.02 -10.72 31.28
C ILE A 54 -15.74 -9.92 30.20
N VAL A 55 -16.57 -8.97 30.64
CA VAL A 55 -17.23 -8.01 29.75
C VAL A 55 -16.26 -6.92 29.35
N SER A 56 -15.90 -6.90 28.07
CA SER A 56 -15.07 -5.85 27.49
C SER A 56 -15.63 -5.43 26.14
N SER A 57 -15.41 -4.16 25.75
CA SER A 57 -15.93 -3.64 24.46
C SER A 57 -15.53 -4.49 23.24
N PRO A 58 -14.31 -5.05 23.14
CA PRO A 58 -13.91 -5.92 22.03
C PRO A 58 -14.61 -7.29 22.02
N VAL A 59 -15.03 -7.79 23.18
CA VAL A 59 -15.79 -9.05 23.30
C VAL A 59 -17.27 -8.83 22.96
N ALA A 60 -17.81 -7.65 23.26
CA ALA A 60 -19.22 -7.34 23.01
C ALA A 60 -19.51 -6.94 21.55
N TYR A 61 -18.52 -6.39 20.84
CA TYR A 61 -18.69 -5.90 19.47
C TYR A 61 -17.56 -6.43 18.59
N GLU A 62 -17.88 -7.44 17.76
CA GLU A 62 -16.96 -7.89 16.72
C GLU A 62 -16.83 -6.82 15.63
N GLU A 63 -15.60 -6.53 15.22
CA GLU A 63 -15.35 -5.61 14.13
C GLU A 63 -15.78 -6.27 12.81
N PRO A 64 -16.62 -5.60 11.99
CA PRO A 64 -17.08 -6.20 10.74
C PRO A 64 -15.89 -6.41 9.80
N PRO A 65 -15.83 -7.55 9.08
CA PRO A 65 -14.76 -7.79 8.13
C PRO A 65 -14.79 -6.71 7.05
N THR A 66 -13.61 -6.18 6.71
CA THR A 66 -13.48 -5.15 5.67
C THR A 66 -13.04 -5.78 4.35
N PRO A 67 -13.93 -5.96 3.37
CA PRO A 67 -13.57 -6.56 2.09
C PRO A 67 -12.83 -5.58 1.18
N SER A 68 -11.72 -6.04 0.61
CA SER A 68 -11.00 -5.39 -0.48
C SER A 68 -11.39 -6.04 -1.81
N TYR A 69 -12.01 -5.29 -2.71
CA TYR A 69 -12.45 -5.84 -4.00
C TYR A 69 -11.45 -5.58 -5.12
N SER A 70 -11.27 -6.58 -6.00
CA SER A 70 -10.29 -6.51 -7.09
C SER A 70 -10.68 -5.62 -8.27
N ASP A 71 -11.96 -5.31 -8.42
CA ASP A 71 -12.55 -4.42 -9.43
C ASP A 71 -12.58 -2.95 -9.01
N ARG A 72 -12.34 -2.65 -7.73
CA ARG A 72 -12.28 -1.29 -7.20
C ARG A 72 -10.87 -0.70 -7.30
N PRO A 73 -10.74 0.62 -7.50
CA PRO A 73 -9.46 1.30 -7.43
C PRO A 73 -8.87 1.25 -6.04
N LEU A 74 -7.54 1.35 -5.98
CA LEU A 74 -6.77 1.56 -4.76
C LEU A 74 -7.35 2.68 -3.90
N SER A 75 -7.72 3.81 -4.51
CA SER A 75 -8.28 4.95 -3.77
C SER A 75 -9.57 4.61 -3.02
N GLU A 76 -10.42 3.76 -3.58
CA GLU A 76 -11.72 3.42 -2.97
C GLU A 76 -11.53 2.38 -1.86
N ASN A 77 -10.76 1.32 -2.11
CA ASN A 77 -10.49 0.32 -1.08
C ASN A 77 -9.68 0.91 0.10
N ILE A 78 -8.72 1.81 -0.16
CA ILE A 78 -7.99 2.52 0.90
C ILE A 78 -8.95 3.39 1.73
N ALA A 79 -9.85 4.14 1.07
CA ALA A 79 -10.82 5.00 1.77
C ALA A 79 -11.90 4.21 2.52
N ALA A 80 -12.24 3.00 2.06
CA ALA A 80 -13.20 2.12 2.72
C ALA A 80 -12.60 1.35 3.91
N SER A 81 -11.28 1.38 4.09
CA SER A 81 -10.60 0.62 5.13
C SER A 81 -10.49 1.41 6.44
N LEU A 82 -11.05 0.86 7.52
CA LEU A 82 -10.95 1.44 8.86
C LEU A 82 -9.49 1.54 9.32
N GLU A 83 -8.70 0.50 9.07
CA GLU A 83 -7.26 0.42 9.41
C GLU A 83 -6.38 1.38 8.62
N LEU A 84 -6.88 1.96 7.51
CA LEU A 84 -6.16 2.93 6.69
C LEU A 84 -6.78 4.32 6.74
N ALA A 85 -7.73 4.59 7.63
CA ALA A 85 -8.42 5.87 7.69
C ALA A 85 -7.44 7.07 7.82
N ASP A 86 -6.45 6.97 8.70
CA ASP A 86 -5.46 8.04 8.89
C ASP A 86 -4.54 8.17 7.66
N TYR A 87 -4.17 7.04 7.08
CA TYR A 87 -3.37 6.99 5.87
C TYR A 87 -4.11 7.61 4.67
N ALA A 88 -5.41 7.33 4.52
CA ALA A 88 -6.25 7.90 3.48
C ALA A 88 -6.35 9.43 3.63
N HIS A 89 -6.56 9.91 4.87
CA HIS A 89 -6.60 11.33 5.17
C HIS A 89 -5.26 12.02 4.87
N ALA A 90 -4.14 11.40 5.26
CA ALA A 90 -2.80 11.92 5.00
C ALA A 90 -2.48 11.95 3.49
N LEU A 91 -2.93 10.96 2.71
CA LEU A 91 -2.80 10.94 1.25
C LEU A 91 -3.61 12.04 0.55
N GLU A 92 -4.80 12.37 1.06
CA GLU A 92 -5.60 13.48 0.54
C GLU A 92 -4.91 14.83 0.83
N GLN A 93 -4.41 15.03 2.05
CA GLN A 93 -3.64 16.24 2.41
C GLN A 93 -2.36 16.40 1.58
N ALA A 94 -1.65 15.30 1.32
CA ALA A 94 -0.46 15.26 0.49
C ALA A 94 -0.76 15.39 -1.02
N GLY A 95 -2.04 15.34 -1.43
CA GLY A 95 -2.46 15.36 -2.83
C GLY A 95 -2.11 14.10 -3.62
N LEU A 96 -1.69 13.03 -2.94
CA LEU A 96 -1.31 11.73 -3.51
C LEU A 96 -2.52 10.84 -3.81
N MET A 97 -3.64 11.05 -3.12
CA MET A 97 -4.87 10.29 -3.44
C MET A 97 -5.33 10.53 -4.88
N ARG A 98 -5.09 11.73 -5.42
CA ARG A 98 -5.33 12.02 -6.85
C ARG A 98 -4.50 11.16 -7.79
N LEU A 99 -3.27 10.79 -7.41
CA LEU A 99 -2.42 9.90 -8.20
C LEU A 99 -3.03 8.50 -8.23
N LEU A 100 -3.50 7.99 -7.09
CA LEU A 100 -4.14 6.68 -6.96
C LEU A 100 -5.53 6.59 -7.60
N ARG A 101 -6.13 7.72 -7.99
CA ARG A 101 -7.35 7.76 -8.82
C ARG A 101 -7.08 7.65 -10.33
N ARG A 102 -5.82 7.83 -10.76
CA ARG A 102 -5.47 7.80 -12.20
C ARG A 102 -5.40 6.37 -12.73
N ALA A 103 -5.59 6.26 -14.05
CA ALA A 103 -5.36 5.03 -14.78
C ALA A 103 -3.85 4.73 -14.82
N GLY A 104 -3.43 3.71 -14.08
CA GLY A 104 -2.04 3.25 -14.08
C GLY A 104 -1.89 2.19 -13.00
N PRO A 105 -1.12 1.13 -13.23
CA PRO A 105 -0.85 0.18 -12.18
C PRO A 105 0.05 0.81 -11.13
N TYR A 106 -0.42 0.90 -9.90
CA TYR A 106 0.38 1.28 -8.74
C TYR A 106 0.46 0.11 -7.77
N THR A 107 1.58 0.01 -7.07
CA THR A 107 1.73 -0.87 -5.92
C THR A 107 1.87 0.00 -4.70
N VAL A 108 0.92 -0.12 -3.77
CA VAL A 108 0.87 0.70 -2.56
C VAL A 108 1.20 -0.16 -1.35
N PHE A 109 2.27 0.20 -0.65
CA PHE A 109 2.65 -0.36 0.64
C PHE A 109 2.02 0.50 1.75
N ALA A 110 0.72 0.32 1.95
CA ALA A 110 -0.07 1.14 2.85
C ALA A 110 0.36 0.94 4.32
N ILE A 111 0.43 2.05 5.04
CA ILE A 111 0.78 2.09 6.46
C ILE A 111 -0.53 2.13 7.24
N PRO A 112 -0.85 1.10 8.05
CA PRO A 112 -2.01 1.13 8.92
C PRO A 112 -1.92 2.24 9.98
N ASN A 113 -3.07 2.59 10.57
CA ASN A 113 -3.17 3.64 11.59
C ASN A 113 -2.18 3.39 12.73
N GLN A 114 -2.08 2.15 13.23
CA GLN A 114 -1.25 1.79 14.38
C GLN A 114 0.27 2.13 14.15
N PRO A 115 0.94 1.69 13.06
CA PRO A 115 2.30 2.16 12.77
C PRO A 115 2.43 3.67 12.54
N LEU A 116 1.41 4.32 11.97
CA LEU A 116 1.43 5.76 11.67
C LEU A 116 1.30 6.62 12.95
N GLU A 117 0.46 6.19 13.89
CA GLU A 117 0.36 6.77 15.24
C GLU A 117 1.69 6.62 16.00
N LYS A 118 2.30 5.42 15.97
CA LYS A 118 3.62 5.20 16.59
C LYS A 118 4.66 6.17 16.05
N LEU A 119 4.70 6.39 14.74
CA LEU A 119 5.58 7.38 14.13
C LEU A 119 5.30 8.79 14.69
N SER A 120 4.02 9.17 14.78
CA SER A 120 3.59 10.49 15.28
C SER A 120 3.94 10.70 16.76
N HIS A 121 3.85 9.66 17.58
CA HIS A 121 4.26 9.69 18.99
C HIS A 121 5.77 9.71 19.19
N GLN A 122 6.53 9.05 18.32
CA GLN A 122 8.00 9.04 18.39
C GLN A 122 8.61 10.35 17.86
N ALA A 123 7.88 11.11 17.05
CA ALA A 123 8.36 12.31 16.40
C ALA A 123 7.92 13.61 17.09
N SER A 124 7.99 13.63 18.43
CA SER A 124 7.34 14.60 19.32
C SER A 124 7.53 16.08 18.98
N ASP A 125 8.62 16.50 18.31
CA ASP A 125 8.87 17.94 18.07
C ASP A 125 9.08 18.34 16.60
N GLY A 126 9.34 17.41 15.68
CA GLY A 126 9.68 17.73 14.28
C GLY A 126 8.54 17.59 13.27
N LEU A 127 7.63 16.64 13.51
CA LEU A 127 6.60 16.25 12.52
C LEU A 127 5.31 17.09 12.59
N ARG A 128 5.13 17.90 13.65
CA ARG A 128 3.93 18.75 13.86
C ARG A 128 4.01 20.14 13.19
N GLY A 129 5.17 20.54 12.69
CA GLY A 129 5.37 21.80 11.97
C GLY A 129 5.12 21.68 10.45
N THR A 130 5.23 22.81 9.74
CA THR A 130 5.16 22.84 8.25
C THR A 130 6.26 22.01 7.59
N VAL A 131 7.44 21.94 8.22
CA VAL A 131 8.55 21.06 7.82
C VAL A 131 8.17 19.58 7.96
N GLY A 132 7.45 19.25 9.03
CA GLY A 132 6.92 17.91 9.28
C GLY A 132 5.92 17.44 8.21
N GLN A 133 5.08 18.34 7.70
CA GLN A 133 4.15 18.01 6.61
C GLN A 133 4.87 17.65 5.31
N ALA A 134 5.98 18.34 4.99
CA ALA A 134 6.80 18.00 3.84
C ALA A 134 7.44 16.62 4.00
N GLN A 135 7.94 16.31 5.19
CA GLN A 135 8.50 14.99 5.51
C GLN A 135 7.44 13.88 5.47
N LEU A 136 6.24 14.13 6.01
CA LEU A 136 5.13 13.17 5.95
C LEU A 136 4.72 12.89 4.50
N ARG A 137 4.58 13.93 3.68
CA ARG A 137 4.31 13.77 2.24
C ARG A 137 5.37 12.90 1.57
N ARG A 138 6.64 13.08 1.95
CA ARG A 138 7.76 12.28 1.42
C ARG A 138 7.65 10.80 1.81
N ILE A 139 7.34 10.53 3.09
CA ILE A 139 7.10 9.18 3.60
C ILE A 139 5.93 8.52 2.85
N LEU A 140 4.83 9.24 2.64
CA LEU A 140 3.67 8.74 1.89
C LEU A 140 3.97 8.54 0.39
N ALA A 141 4.84 9.35 -0.22
CA ALA A 141 5.26 9.14 -1.60
C ALA A 141 6.18 7.91 -1.74
N TYR A 142 6.97 7.62 -0.70
CA TYR A 142 7.85 6.47 -0.64
C TYR A 142 7.10 5.12 -0.56
N THR A 143 5.87 5.10 -0.06
CA THR A 143 5.05 3.87 -0.03
C THR A 143 4.44 3.51 -1.37
N ILE A 144 4.44 4.43 -2.33
CA ILE A 144 3.82 4.24 -3.64
C ILE A 144 4.90 3.91 -4.66
N VAL A 145 4.74 2.77 -5.32
CA VAL A 145 5.61 2.31 -6.39
C VAL A 145 4.82 2.28 -7.70
N PRO A 146 5.25 2.97 -8.77
CA PRO A 146 4.68 2.78 -10.09
C PRO A 146 4.95 1.36 -10.62
N GLY A 147 3.92 0.75 -11.21
CA GLY A 147 3.94 -0.62 -11.73
C GLY A 147 3.05 -1.58 -10.94
N ARG A 148 2.66 -2.68 -11.59
CA ARG A 148 1.92 -3.78 -10.97
C ARG A 148 2.91 -4.81 -10.46
N TRP A 149 3.20 -4.77 -9.17
CA TRP A 149 4.10 -5.69 -8.50
C TRP A 149 3.27 -6.62 -7.61
N ASP A 150 2.55 -7.56 -8.23
CA ASP A 150 1.95 -8.67 -7.49
C ASP A 150 3.02 -9.70 -7.09
N ASN A 151 2.67 -10.61 -6.18
CA ASN A 151 3.59 -11.63 -5.69
C ASN A 151 4.17 -12.47 -6.84
N ALA A 152 3.39 -12.74 -7.89
CA ALA A 152 3.84 -13.49 -9.05
C ALA A 152 4.84 -12.69 -9.92
N ALA A 153 4.65 -11.39 -10.09
CA ALA A 153 5.54 -10.49 -10.81
C ALA A 153 6.86 -10.31 -10.04
N LEU A 154 6.79 -10.14 -8.72
CA LEU A 154 7.96 -10.08 -7.85
C LEU A 154 8.79 -11.36 -7.95
N THR A 155 8.17 -12.53 -7.75
CA THR A 155 8.86 -13.83 -7.86
C THR A 155 9.45 -14.04 -9.25
N ARG A 156 8.70 -13.76 -10.32
CA ARG A 156 9.21 -13.89 -11.70
C ARG A 156 10.38 -12.97 -11.96
N LYS A 157 10.36 -11.74 -11.45
CA LYS A 157 11.45 -10.78 -11.65
C LYS A 157 12.70 -11.20 -10.88
N MET A 158 12.56 -11.60 -9.62
CA MET A 158 13.64 -12.12 -8.77
C MET A 158 14.30 -13.37 -9.38
N ALA A 159 13.49 -14.31 -9.89
CA ALA A 159 14.00 -15.51 -10.56
C ALA A 159 14.83 -15.17 -11.81
N ARG A 160 14.40 -14.17 -12.60
CA ARG A 160 15.16 -13.73 -13.79
C ARG A 160 16.46 -13.02 -13.44
N SER A 161 16.48 -12.23 -12.36
CA SER A 161 17.67 -11.52 -11.91
C SER A 161 18.62 -12.38 -11.07
N HIS A 162 18.27 -13.65 -10.81
CA HIS A 162 19.02 -14.54 -9.92
C HIS A 162 19.30 -13.90 -8.55
N SER A 163 18.39 -13.05 -8.07
CA SER A 163 18.52 -12.30 -6.83
C SER A 163 17.31 -12.55 -5.93
N SER A 164 17.53 -12.68 -4.63
CA SER A 164 16.47 -12.78 -3.61
C SER A 164 15.88 -11.42 -3.21
N SER A 165 16.39 -10.34 -3.80
CA SER A 165 15.94 -8.97 -3.60
C SER A 165 15.70 -8.25 -4.93
N LEU A 166 14.78 -7.30 -4.92
CA LEU A 166 14.40 -6.46 -6.04
C LEU A 166 14.30 -5.01 -5.55
N SER A 167 15.02 -4.11 -6.23
CA SER A 167 14.93 -2.67 -5.98
C SER A 167 13.83 -2.06 -6.85
N LEU A 168 12.84 -1.43 -6.21
CA LEU A 168 11.70 -0.78 -6.85
C LEU A 168 11.82 0.73 -6.68
N LYS A 169 11.76 1.48 -7.80
CA LYS A 169 11.77 2.94 -7.75
C LYS A 169 10.41 3.43 -7.23
N THR A 170 10.40 4.22 -6.16
CA THR A 170 9.17 4.81 -5.59
C THR A 170 8.82 6.14 -6.27
N VAL A 171 7.63 6.67 -5.99
CA VAL A 171 7.23 8.02 -6.44
C VAL A 171 8.11 9.11 -5.84
N ASP A 172 8.66 8.89 -4.64
CA ASP A 172 9.66 9.79 -4.02
C ASP A 172 11.02 9.77 -4.75
N GLY A 173 11.25 8.79 -5.62
CA GLY A 173 12.50 8.61 -6.35
C GLY A 173 13.55 7.76 -5.62
N VAL A 174 13.42 7.58 -4.30
CA VAL A 174 14.27 6.67 -3.51
C VAL A 174 13.86 5.22 -3.77
N PRO A 175 14.82 4.30 -4.00
CA PRO A 175 14.50 2.89 -4.20
C PRO A 175 14.03 2.20 -2.91
N LEU A 176 12.90 1.49 -2.99
CA LEU A 176 12.41 0.57 -1.98
C LEU A 176 12.80 -0.86 -2.35
N THR A 177 13.50 -1.57 -1.46
CA THR A 177 13.91 -2.95 -1.74
C THR A 177 12.88 -3.93 -1.21
N VAL A 178 12.38 -4.81 -2.07
CA VAL A 178 11.57 -5.96 -1.70
C VAL A 178 12.47 -7.20 -1.67
N ARG A 179 12.45 -7.96 -0.58
CA ARG A 179 13.27 -9.14 -0.40
C ARG A 179 12.40 -10.34 -0.04
N TRP A 180 12.72 -11.51 -0.57
CA TRP A 180 12.13 -12.76 -0.12
C TRP A 180 12.73 -13.20 1.21
N ASP A 181 11.91 -13.31 2.25
CA ASP A 181 12.30 -13.86 3.55
C ASP A 181 11.96 -15.36 3.59
N ALA A 182 12.98 -16.20 3.40
CA ALA A 182 12.85 -17.65 3.47
C ALA A 182 12.28 -18.18 4.81
N PRO A 183 12.73 -17.72 6.00
CA PRO A 183 12.19 -18.23 7.27
C PRO A 183 10.73 -17.83 7.49
N GLY A 184 10.34 -16.60 7.13
CA GLY A 184 8.96 -16.14 7.22
C GLY A 184 8.05 -16.56 6.05
N LYS A 185 8.60 -17.19 5.00
CA LYS A 185 7.93 -17.54 3.74
C LYS A 185 7.11 -16.38 3.15
N GLN A 186 7.62 -15.16 3.26
CA GLN A 186 6.92 -13.94 2.86
C GLN A 186 7.86 -12.91 2.27
N PHE A 187 7.30 -11.94 1.55
CA PHE A 187 8.07 -10.76 1.17
C PHE A 187 8.23 -9.82 2.36
N VAL A 188 9.43 -9.24 2.48
CA VAL A 188 9.74 -8.18 3.43
C VAL A 188 10.26 -6.98 2.67
N LEU A 189 9.95 -5.80 3.19
CA LEU A 189 10.45 -4.55 2.66
C LEU A 189 11.72 -4.15 3.41
N VAL A 190 12.69 -3.60 2.69
CA VAL A 190 13.95 -3.10 3.24
C VAL A 190 14.11 -1.66 2.78
N GLY A 191 14.12 -0.75 3.75
CA GLY A 191 14.35 0.67 3.51
C GLY A 191 15.84 0.99 3.28
N PRO A 192 16.16 2.23 2.89
CA PRO A 192 17.53 2.70 2.68
C PRO A 192 18.37 2.66 3.96
N SER A 193 17.74 2.79 5.14
CA SER A 193 18.39 2.65 6.45
C SER A 193 18.73 1.20 6.83
N GLY A 194 18.41 0.22 5.98
CA GLY A 194 18.54 -1.21 6.29
C GLY A 194 17.45 -1.75 7.22
N ARG A 195 16.52 -0.90 7.70
CA ARG A 195 15.37 -1.33 8.49
C ARG A 195 14.45 -2.21 7.65
N THR A 196 14.13 -3.38 8.19
CA THR A 196 13.20 -4.32 7.57
C THR A 196 11.79 -4.12 8.10
N ASN A 197 10.80 -4.18 7.21
CA ASN A 197 9.39 -4.09 7.55
C ASN A 197 8.65 -5.29 6.96
N ARG A 198 7.89 -5.99 7.81
CA ARG A 198 7.11 -7.16 7.43
C ARG A 198 5.78 -6.72 6.85
N LEU A 199 5.22 -7.55 5.97
CA LEU A 199 3.91 -7.34 5.39
C LEU A 199 2.86 -8.04 6.25
N TRP A 200 1.70 -7.41 6.40
CA TRP A 200 0.55 -7.98 7.06
C TRP A 200 -0.48 -8.50 6.04
N LEU A 201 -0.76 -7.70 5.01
CA LEU A 201 -1.53 -8.10 3.84
C LEU A 201 -0.57 -8.23 2.65
N ALA A 202 -0.49 -9.42 2.07
CA ALA A 202 0.47 -9.76 1.03
C ALA A 202 -0.15 -9.74 -0.38
N GLY A 203 -0.48 -8.54 -0.87
CA GLY A 203 -0.74 -8.31 -2.28
C GLY A 203 -2.19 -8.53 -2.71
N ALA A 204 -3.10 -7.76 -2.14
CA ALA A 204 -4.50 -7.76 -2.57
C ALA A 204 -4.62 -7.09 -3.96
N PRO A 205 -5.19 -7.76 -4.96
CA PRO A 205 -5.34 -7.21 -6.30
C PRO A 205 -6.36 -6.07 -6.31
N GLN A 206 -6.16 -5.09 -7.18
CA GLN A 206 -7.00 -3.90 -7.36
C GLN A 206 -7.16 -3.61 -8.86
N SER A 207 -8.14 -2.80 -9.23
CA SER A 207 -8.38 -2.49 -10.65
C SER A 207 -7.18 -1.76 -11.27
N ASN A 208 -6.56 -0.88 -10.50
CA ASN A 208 -5.41 -0.08 -10.89
C ASN A 208 -4.13 -0.45 -10.14
N GLY A 209 -3.99 -1.68 -9.63
CA GLY A 209 -2.79 -1.99 -8.87
C GLY A 209 -2.82 -3.19 -7.94
N VAL A 210 -1.99 -3.09 -6.91
CA VAL A 210 -1.86 -4.06 -5.82
C VAL A 210 -1.72 -3.31 -4.50
N LEU A 211 -2.46 -3.76 -3.49
CA LEU A 211 -2.45 -3.21 -2.14
C LEU A 211 -1.72 -4.15 -1.18
N TYR A 212 -0.79 -3.60 -0.42
CA TYR A 212 -0.05 -4.28 0.63
C TYR A 212 -0.20 -3.51 1.95
N PHE A 213 -0.24 -4.22 3.07
CA PHE A 213 -0.22 -3.57 4.40
C PHE A 213 1.12 -3.82 5.05
N THR A 214 1.73 -2.78 5.61
CA THR A 214 3.00 -2.86 6.31
C THR A 214 2.82 -2.90 7.83
N GLN A 215 3.68 -3.63 8.55
CA GLN A 215 3.62 -3.69 10.02
C GLN A 215 4.35 -2.53 10.73
N GLY A 216 5.15 -1.76 10.00
CA GLY A 216 5.88 -0.60 10.50
C GLY A 216 5.91 0.52 9.48
N VAL A 217 6.70 1.56 9.76
CA VAL A 217 6.96 2.66 8.82
C VAL A 217 8.37 2.54 8.26
N LEU A 218 8.51 2.76 6.96
CA LEU A 218 9.81 2.93 6.31
C LEU A 218 9.99 4.39 5.93
N THR A 219 11.15 4.96 6.27
CA THR A 219 11.51 6.33 5.92
C THR A 219 12.45 6.35 4.70
N PRO A 220 12.25 7.29 3.75
CA PRO A 220 13.15 7.46 2.60
C PRO A 220 14.49 8.09 3.00
N ASP A 221 14.50 8.86 4.08
CA ASP A 221 15.71 9.41 4.68
C ASP A 221 16.31 8.34 5.61
N GLY A 222 17.61 8.08 5.45
CA GLY A 222 18.41 7.31 6.42
C GLY A 222 18.28 7.88 7.84
N PRO A 223 18.70 7.15 8.89
CA PRO A 223 18.22 7.38 10.26
C PRO A 223 18.35 8.84 10.71
N ALA A 224 17.25 9.35 11.28
CA ALA A 224 17.33 10.33 12.35
C ALA A 224 17.74 9.61 13.65
#